data_AF-H2E667-F1
#
_entry.id   AF-H2E667-F1
#
_cell.length_a   1.000
_cell.length_b   1.000
_cell.length_c   1.000
_cell.angle_alpha   90.00
_cell.angle_beta   90.00
_cell.angle_gamma   90.00
#
_symmetry.space_group_name_H-M   'P 1'
#
loop_
_entity.id
_entity.type
_entity.pdbx_description
1 polymer ?
#
loop_
_entity_poly.entity_id
_entity_poly.type
_entity_poly.pdbx_seq_one_letter_code
_entity_poly.pdbx_strand_id
1 'polypeptide(L)'
;ASTGMTLTDLPVSLQLNIMQRLSDGRDVVSLGQVCPELGALTEDRLLWKKLCQHHFTDRQIRKRLMMSDKGHLEWKKMYFKLSRCYPHREQYSDTLHFCS
;
A
#
# COMPACT_ATOMS: atom_id res chain seq x y z
N ALA A 1 27.06 9.96 21.67
CA ALA A 1 26.08 10.17 20.59
C ALA A 1 24.86 9.32 20.91
N SER A 2 23.67 9.91 20.95
CA SER A 2 22.44 9.11 21.00
C SER A 2 22.31 8.42 19.65
N THR A 3 22.60 7.12 19.58
CA THR A 3 22.15 6.28 18.47
C THR A 3 20.64 6.16 18.65
N GLY A 4 19.90 7.13 18.11
CA GLY A 4 18.45 7.12 18.12
C GLY A 4 17.94 5.89 17.38
N MET A 5 16.87 5.28 17.90
CA MET A 5 16.18 4.17 17.25
C MET A 5 15.69 4.59 15.86
N THR A 6 16.00 3.79 14.86
CA THR A 6 15.59 3.97 13.47
C THR A 6 14.39 3.08 13.13
N LEU A 7 13.77 3.30 11.97
CA LEU A 7 12.64 2.48 11.52
C LEU A 7 13.01 0.99 11.38
N THR A 8 14.22 0.70 10.91
CA THR A 8 14.73 -0.66 10.71
C THR A 8 15.06 -1.36 12.03
N ASP A 9 15.21 -0.61 13.13
CA ASP A 9 15.39 -1.19 14.47
C ASP A 9 14.06 -1.71 15.06
N LEU A 10 12.92 -1.37 14.46
CA LEU A 10 11.62 -1.90 14.89
C LEU A 10 11.45 -3.36 14.47
N PRO A 11 10.74 -4.19 15.25
CA PRO A 11 10.31 -5.50 14.81
C PRO A 11 9.59 -5.45 13.44
N VAL A 12 9.86 -6.42 12.57
CA VAL A 12 9.28 -6.52 11.22
C VAL A 12 7.77 -6.36 11.21
N SER A 13 7.07 -6.91 12.21
CA SER A 13 5.61 -6.79 12.32
C SER A 13 5.15 -5.34 12.50
N LEU A 14 5.91 -4.50 13.22
CA LEU A 14 5.63 -3.07 13.39
C LEU A 14 5.99 -2.29 12.14
N GLN A 15 7.12 -2.60 11.50
CA GLN A 15 7.47 -2.02 10.21
C GLN A 15 6.35 -2.26 9.18
N LEU A 16 5.89 -3.50 9.04
CA LEU A 16 4.77 -3.85 8.16
C LEU A 16 3.45 -3.18 8.58
N ASN A 17 3.19 -3.03 9.88
CA ASN A 17 2.00 -2.32 10.36
C ASN A 17 2.01 -0.86 9.91
N ILE A 18 3.15 -0.18 10.04
CA ILE A 18 3.36 1.19 9.58
C ILE A 18 3.14 1.27 8.07
N MET A 19 3.77 0.38 7.28
CA MET A 19 3.60 0.35 5.83
C MET A 19 2.15 0.12 5.40
N GLN A 20 1.38 -0.70 6.13
CA GLN A 20 -0.04 -0.94 5.87
C GLN A 20 -0.94 0.29 6.13
N ARG A 21 -0.43 1.34 6.76
CA ARG A 21 -1.15 2.61 6.96
C ARG A 21 -0.93 3.62 5.84
N LEU A 22 0.00 3.36 4.92
CA LEU A 22 0.16 4.17 3.72
C LEU A 22 -1.04 3.96 2.80
N SER A 23 -1.70 5.05 2.41
CA SER A 23 -2.84 4.99 1.50
C SER A 23 -2.42 5.01 0.03
N ASP A 24 -1.23 5.49 -0.33
CA ASP A 24 -0.76 5.48 -1.71
C ASP A 24 0.29 4.38 -1.95
N GLY A 25 0.08 3.57 -2.99
CA GLY A 25 1.06 2.56 -3.40
C GLY A 25 2.36 3.15 -3.94
N ARG A 26 2.38 4.41 -4.36
CA ARG A 26 3.61 5.13 -4.74
C ARG A 26 4.50 5.37 -3.53
N ASP A 27 3.92 5.68 -2.37
CA ASP A 27 4.67 5.88 -1.13
C ASP A 27 5.28 4.55 -0.66
N VAL A 28 4.53 3.46 -0.78
CA VAL A 28 5.03 2.09 -0.52
C VAL A 28 6.21 1.76 -1.44
N VAL A 29 6.12 2.04 -2.74
CA VAL A 29 7.24 1.79 -3.68
C VAL A 29 8.45 2.64 -3.34
N SER A 30 8.25 3.92 -3.04
CA SER A 30 9.32 4.84 -2.68
C SER A 30 10.04 4.39 -1.41
N LEU A 31 9.28 3.90 -0.41
CA LEU A 31 9.85 3.34 0.81
C LEU A 31 10.73 2.11 0.55
N GLY A 32 10.31 1.23 -0.38
CA GLY A 32 11.08 0.04 -0.74
C GLY A 32 12.39 0.34 -1.47
N GLN A 33 12.54 1.55 -2.03
CA GLN A 33 13.77 2.01 -2.68
C GLN A 33 14.81 2.58 -1.70
N VAL A 34 14.45 2.78 -0.43
CA VAL A 34 15.34 3.37 0.59
C VAL A 34 16.46 2.42 0.99
N CYS A 35 16.13 1.15 1.26
CA CYS A 35 17.12 0.12 1.57
C CYS A 35 16.58 -1.29 1.27
N PRO A 36 17.46 -2.31 1.15
CA PRO A 36 17.04 -3.67 0.79
C PRO A 36 16.05 -4.32 1.77
N GLU A 37 16.17 -4.01 3.06
CA GLU A 37 15.27 -4.55 4.11
C GLU A 37 13.83 -4.08 3.88
N LEU A 38 13.63 -2.77 3.72
CA LEU A 38 12.33 -2.19 3.42
C LEU A 38 11.84 -2.64 2.04
N GLY A 39 12.76 -2.80 1.08
CA GLY A 39 12.46 -3.38 -0.24
C GLY A 39 11.78 -4.74 -0.13
N ALA A 40 12.34 -5.66 0.65
CA ALA A 40 11.75 -6.99 0.86
C ALA A 40 10.37 -6.92 1.52
N LEU A 41 10.17 -6.03 2.50
CA LEU A 41 8.90 -5.87 3.20
C LEU A 41 7.80 -5.27 2.31
N THR A 42 8.15 -4.32 1.44
CA THR A 42 7.18 -3.69 0.54
C THR A 42 6.68 -4.62 -0.56
N GLU A 43 7.30 -5.79 -0.77
CA GLU A 43 6.78 -6.84 -1.66
C GLU A 43 5.76 -7.77 -0.96
N ASP A 44 5.42 -7.53 0.30
CA ASP A 44 4.45 -8.36 1.03
C ASP A 44 3.08 -8.39 0.34
N ARG A 45 2.59 -9.61 0.08
CA ARG A 45 1.34 -9.83 -0.64
C ARG A 45 0.12 -9.28 0.10
N LEU A 46 0.11 -9.39 1.43
CA LEU A 46 -1.04 -8.97 2.24
C LEU A 46 -1.12 -7.45 2.34
N LEU A 47 0.02 -6.77 2.31
CA LEU A 47 0.12 -5.32 2.21
C LEU A 47 -0.61 -4.81 0.95
N TRP A 48 -0.23 -5.30 -0.22
CA TRP A 48 -0.88 -4.90 -1.49
C TRP A 48 -2.34 -5.33 -1.59
N LYS A 49 -2.69 -6.49 -1.02
CA LYS A 49 -4.09 -6.93 -0.94
C LYS A 49 -4.94 -5.96 -0.12
N LYS A 50 -4.49 -5.59 1.08
CA LYS A 50 -5.18 -4.62 1.94
C LYS A 50 -5.30 -3.26 1.25
N LEU A 51 -4.24 -2.82 0.57
CA LEU A 51 -4.25 -1.58 -0.20
C LEU A 51 -5.28 -1.60 -1.33
N CYS A 52 -5.39 -2.72 -2.07
CA CYS A 52 -6.44 -2.88 -3.07
C CYS A 52 -7.83 -2.83 -2.44
N GLN A 53 -8.06 -3.53 -1.32
CA GLN A 53 -9.35 -3.58 -0.63
C GLN A 53 -9.75 -2.24 0.01
N HIS A 54 -8.78 -1.41 0.37
CA HIS A 54 -9.02 -0.07 0.88
C HIS A 54 -9.58 0.87 -0.20
N HIS A 55 -9.06 0.78 -1.42
CA HIS A 55 -9.41 1.69 -2.52
C HIS A 55 -10.53 1.17 -3.43
N PHE A 56 -10.62 -0.14 -3.62
CA PHE A 56 -11.46 -0.75 -4.64
C PHE A 56 -12.43 -1.74 -4.04
N THR A 57 -13.65 -1.74 -4.56
CA THR A 57 -14.67 -2.74 -4.21
C THR A 57 -14.27 -4.12 -4.74
N ASP A 58 -14.75 -5.19 -4.10
CA ASP A 58 -14.54 -6.56 -4.57
C ASP A 58 -14.98 -6.76 -6.03
N ARG A 59 -16.03 -6.05 -6.46
CA ARG A 59 -16.49 -6.07 -7.85
C ARG A 59 -15.46 -5.50 -8.82
N GLN A 60 -14.80 -4.40 -8.46
CA GLN A 60 -13.73 -3.79 -9.27
C GLN A 60 -12.49 -4.70 -9.31
N ILE A 61 -12.10 -5.26 -8.15
CA ILE A 61 -10.96 -6.17 -8.02
C ILE A 61 -11.16 -7.42 -8.89
N ARG A 62 -12.33 -8.09 -8.78
CA ARG A 62 -12.64 -9.30 -9.57
C ARG A 62 -12.63 -9.06 -11.08
N LYS A 63 -12.94 -7.85 -11.55
CA LYS A 63 -12.91 -7.49 -12.98
C LYS A 63 -11.50 -7.29 -13.55
N ARG A 64 -10.47 -7.26 -12.71
CA ARG A 64 -9.08 -6.95 -13.08
C ARG A 64 -8.07 -7.90 -12.41
N LEU A 65 -8.48 -9.14 -12.14
CA LEU A 65 -7.58 -10.15 -11.59
C LEU A 65 -6.36 -10.34 -12.50
N MET A 66 -5.19 -10.44 -11.87
CA MET A 66 -3.95 -10.77 -12.55
C MET A 66 -3.29 -11.89 -11.75
N MET A 67 -2.89 -12.94 -12.45
CA MET A 67 -2.20 -14.08 -11.87
C MET A 67 -0.79 -14.13 -12.45
N SER A 68 0.15 -14.57 -11.63
CA SER A 68 1.49 -14.98 -12.08
C SER A 68 1.41 -16.34 -12.77
N ASP A 69 2.49 -16.72 -13.45
CA ASP A 69 2.64 -18.04 -14.06
C ASP A 69 2.55 -19.18 -13.03
N LYS A 70 2.81 -18.86 -11.76
CA LYS A 70 2.69 -19.78 -10.61
C LYS A 70 1.27 -19.86 -10.03
N GLY A 71 0.29 -19.19 -10.65
CA GLY A 71 -1.11 -19.17 -10.20
C GLY A 71 -1.40 -18.27 -9.00
N HIS A 72 -0.44 -17.45 -8.55
CA HIS A 72 -0.67 -16.51 -7.45
C HIS A 72 -1.17 -15.15 -7.94
N LEU A 73 -2.07 -14.52 -7.18
CA LEU A 73 -2.53 -13.16 -7.47
C LEU A 73 -1.42 -12.12 -7.33
N GLU A 74 -1.24 -11.31 -8.37
CA GLU A 74 -0.22 -10.26 -8.47
C GLU A 74 -0.75 -8.92 -7.92
N TRP A 75 -0.99 -8.86 -6.61
CA TRP A 75 -1.68 -7.73 -5.96
C TRP A 75 -1.05 -6.36 -6.25
N LYS A 76 0.29 -6.26 -6.28
CA LYS A 76 1.01 -5.02 -6.63
C LYS A 76 0.68 -4.54 -8.03
N LYS A 77 0.76 -5.43 -9.03
CA LYS A 77 0.39 -5.11 -10.43
C LYS A 77 -1.10 -4.78 -10.55
N MET A 78 -1.95 -5.53 -9.85
CA MET A 78 -3.39 -5.27 -9.80
C MET A 78 -3.69 -3.89 -9.25
N TYR A 79 -3.03 -3.46 -8.16
CA TYR A 79 -3.21 -2.12 -7.58
C TYR A 79 -2.99 -1.04 -8.63
N PHE A 80 -1.82 -1.01 -9.29
CA PHE A 80 -1.52 0.01 -10.30
C PHE A 80 -2.46 -0.05 -11.50
N LYS A 81 -2.91 -1.24 -11.90
CA LYS A 81 -3.91 -1.39 -12.97
C LYS A 81 -5.28 -0.85 -12.55
N LEU A 82 -5.71 -1.12 -11.33
CA LEU A 82 -6.96 -0.64 -10.76
C LEU A 82 -6.95 0.88 -10.59
N SER A 83 -5.86 1.46 -10.08
CA SER A 83 -5.67 2.91 -9.94
C SER A 83 -5.74 3.66 -11.27
N ARG A 84 -5.40 3.01 -12.39
CA ARG A 84 -5.56 3.58 -13.74
C ARG A 84 -6.98 3.44 -14.30
N CYS A 85 -7.75 2.47 -13.82
CA CYS A 85 -9.10 2.16 -14.33
C CYS A 85 -10.21 2.83 -13.53
N TYR A 86 -9.94 3.15 -12.27
CA TYR A 86 -10.91 3.70 -11.33
C TYR A 86 -10.31 4.94 -10.70
N PRO A 87 -11.03 6.07 -10.69
CA PRO A 87 -10.57 7.24 -9.95
C PRO A 87 -10.31 6.85 -8.50
N HIS A 88 -9.24 7.39 -7.92
CA HIS A 88 -8.95 7.19 -6.51
C HIS A 88 -10.16 7.64 -5.69
N ARG A 89 -10.46 6.92 -4.60
CA ARG A 89 -11.39 7.45 -3.60
C ARG A 89 -10.82 8.78 -3.14
N GLU A 90 -11.48 9.88 -3.49
CA GLU A 90 -11.11 11.21 -3.00
C GLU A 90 -11.15 11.17 -1.47
N GLN A 91 -9.97 11.21 -0.83
CA GLN A 91 -9.86 11.63 0.56
C GLN A 91 -10.02 13.14 0.56
N TYR A 92 -11.27 13.63 0.51
CA TYR A 92 -11.53 14.95 1.07
C TYR A 92 -11.16 14.84 2.55
N SER A 93 -10.03 15.43 2.94
CA SER A 93 -9.83 15.77 4.34
C SER A 93 -10.97 16.72 4.68
N ASP A 94 -11.94 16.21 5.43
CA ASP A 94 -13.02 16.90 6.12
C ASP A 94 -13.60 18.14 5.42
N THR A 95 -14.87 18.05 5.04
CA THR A 95 -15.71 19.19 4.68
C THR A 95 -15.36 20.39 5.56
N LEU A 96 -14.81 21.45 4.96
CA LEU A 96 -14.36 22.64 5.68
C LEU A 96 -15.62 23.37 6.19
N HIS A 97 -16.05 23.05 7.40
CA HIS A 97 -17.21 23.69 8.03
C HIS A 97 -16.80 25.08 8.50
N PHE A 98 -17.21 26.10 7.75
CA PHE A 98 -17.16 27.49 8.22
C PHE A 98 -18.27 27.68 9.27
N CYS A 99 -17.88 27.99 10.50
CA CYS A 99 -18.82 28.50 11.50
C CYS A 99 -19.05 30.00 11.27
N SER A 100 -20.31 30.41 11.21
CA SER A 100 -20.75 31.82 11.27
C SER A 100 -20.92 32.27 12.71
#